data_AF-A0A4D7QIZ9-F1
#
_entry.id   AF-A0A4D7QIZ9-F1
#
_cell.length_a   1.000
_cell.length_b   1.000
_cell.length_c   1.000
_cell.angle_alpha   90.00
_cell.angle_beta   90.00
_cell.angle_gamma   90.00
#
_symmetry.space_group_name_H-M   'P 1'
#
loop_
_entity.id
_entity.type
_entity.pdbx_description
1 polymer ?
#
loop_
_entity_poly.entity_id
_entity_poly.type
_entity_poly.pdbx_seq_one_letter_code
_entity_poly.pdbx_strand_id
1 'polypeptide(L)'
;MTTVADVKQVTRSLLQRNTDLALVGRKLVLRPVKHVARFVMIDRCSSQDEFVPQWAVTHLFEPKRFLPLQFGQFLYPPGRKRWTRDVPDLVDRLTECVEEMALPELRARPLLEDYIAYCEYPPPGHPRPATNGLLFRRPILRAAMGDLIGALSDCELLEAASRNFVPFYREEFDRAVYELLPPLRAGDSHAVATLLHSWEAFTVKTNKLEHLWEPTPFPLETGELAS
;
A
#
# COMPACT_ATOMS: atom_id res chain seq x y z
N MET A 1 -24.92 4.22 -6.26
CA MET A 1 -23.50 4.19 -5.87
C MET A 1 -23.26 5.17 -4.73
N THR A 2 -22.50 4.77 -3.71
CA THR A 2 -22.14 5.57 -2.53
C THR A 2 -21.32 6.82 -2.90
N THR A 3 -21.71 7.98 -2.38
CA THR A 3 -21.10 9.28 -2.73
C THR A 3 -19.93 9.64 -1.81
N VAL A 4 -19.14 10.64 -2.20
CA VAL A 4 -18.09 11.20 -1.31
C VAL A 4 -18.70 11.86 -0.07
N ALA A 5 -19.92 12.41 -0.18
CA ALA A 5 -20.61 13.01 0.95
C ALA A 5 -21.03 11.95 1.98
N ASP A 6 -21.52 10.80 1.51
CA ASP A 6 -21.85 9.66 2.38
C ASP A 6 -20.60 9.17 3.13
N VAL A 7 -19.47 9.03 2.43
CA VAL A 7 -18.20 8.63 3.05
C VAL A 7 -17.76 9.63 4.13
N LYS A 8 -17.85 10.94 3.86
CA LYS A 8 -17.55 11.98 4.86
C LYS A 8 -18.46 11.89 6.09
N GLN A 9 -19.73 11.54 5.89
CA GLN A 9 -20.68 11.40 6.99
C GLN A 9 -20.32 10.20 7.87
N VAL A 10 -20.13 9.02 7.29
CA VAL A 10 -19.88 7.79 8.06
C VAL A 10 -18.48 7.74 8.69
N THR A 11 -17.54 8.57 8.21
CA THR A 11 -16.18 8.64 8.77
C THR A 11 -15.97 9.78 9.76
N ARG A 12 -16.99 10.62 10.01
CA ARG A 12 -16.84 11.81 10.85
C ARG A 12 -16.37 11.45 12.27
N SER A 13 -17.00 10.46 12.91
CA SER A 13 -16.63 10.04 14.27
C SER A 13 -15.21 9.49 14.33
N LEU A 14 -14.78 8.70 13.32
CA LEU A 14 -13.41 8.19 13.22
C LEU A 14 -12.37 9.33 13.18
N LEU A 15 -12.60 10.34 12.36
CA LEU A 15 -11.70 11.49 12.23
C LEU A 15 -11.64 12.36 13.49
N GLN A 16 -12.75 12.44 14.25
CA GLN A 16 -12.80 13.17 15.52
C GLN A 16 -12.06 12.43 16.64
N ARG A 17 -12.13 11.10 16.66
CA ARG A 17 -11.56 10.25 17.71
C ARG A 17 -10.10 9.88 17.48
N ASN A 18 -9.62 9.94 16.24
CA ASN A 18 -8.28 9.50 15.85
C ASN A 18 -7.56 10.63 15.09
N THR A 19 -6.71 11.37 15.81
CA THR A 19 -5.99 12.55 15.28
C THR A 19 -4.92 12.20 14.24
N ASP A 20 -4.51 10.94 14.20
CA ASP A 20 -3.59 10.37 13.23
C ASP A 20 -4.26 9.97 11.91
N LEU A 21 -5.59 10.12 11.77
CA LEU A 21 -6.32 9.86 10.53
C LEU A 21 -6.56 11.12 9.69
N ALA A 22 -6.49 10.95 8.38
CA ALA A 22 -6.89 11.94 7.39
C ALA A 22 -7.80 11.31 6.34
N LEU A 23 -8.86 12.02 5.94
CA LEU A 23 -9.68 11.58 4.82
C LEU A 23 -9.16 12.14 3.49
N VAL A 24 -8.64 11.26 2.63
CA VAL A 24 -8.20 11.59 1.27
C VAL A 24 -9.11 10.87 0.27
N GLY A 25 -10.06 11.62 -0.29
CA GLY A 25 -11.09 11.06 -1.16
C GLY A 25 -12.01 10.09 -0.41
N ARG A 26 -11.76 8.78 -0.55
CA ARG A 26 -12.49 7.70 0.13
C ARG A 26 -11.64 6.87 1.09
N LYS A 27 -10.40 7.32 1.33
CA LYS A 27 -9.41 6.61 2.14
C LYS A 27 -9.23 7.35 3.45
N LEU A 28 -9.40 6.66 4.57
CA LEU A 28 -8.90 7.09 5.87
C LEU A 28 -7.44 6.67 5.94
N VAL A 29 -6.54 7.61 5.68
CA VAL A 29 -5.09 7.40 5.62
C VAL A 29 -4.48 7.72 6.98
N LEU A 30 -3.63 6.83 7.47
CA LEU A 30 -2.89 7.01 8.72
C LEU A 30 -1.65 7.88 8.50
N ARG A 31 -1.40 8.81 9.41
CA ARG A 31 -0.23 9.71 9.43
C ARG A 31 0.87 9.18 10.37
N PRO A 32 2.15 9.53 10.12
CA PRO A 32 2.65 10.11 8.88
C PRO A 32 2.66 9.09 7.73
N VAL A 33 2.62 9.59 6.50
CA VAL A 33 2.84 8.76 5.30
C VAL A 33 4.31 8.89 4.92
N LYS A 34 5.04 7.78 4.88
CA LYS A 34 6.45 7.71 4.44
C LYS A 34 6.53 6.82 3.19
N HIS A 35 7.38 5.80 3.19
CA HIS A 35 7.48 4.80 2.11
C HIS A 35 6.26 3.91 1.93
N VAL A 36 5.40 3.85 2.95
CA VAL A 36 4.23 2.97 3.00
C VAL A 36 3.00 3.78 3.37
N ALA A 37 1.93 3.62 2.58
CA ALA A 37 0.61 4.11 2.91
C ALA A 37 -0.21 3.02 3.62
N ARG A 38 -0.86 3.43 4.70
CA ARG A 38 -1.68 2.59 5.59
C ARG A 38 -3.06 3.24 5.65
N PHE A 39 -4.10 2.52 5.24
CA PHE A 39 -5.41 3.15 5.09
C PHE A 39 -6.58 2.19 5.18
N VAL A 40 -7.75 2.75 5.52
CA VAL A 40 -9.05 2.12 5.32
C VAL A 40 -9.72 2.75 4.10
N MET A 41 -10.00 1.95 3.08
CA MET A 41 -10.81 2.34 1.94
C MET A 41 -12.28 2.06 2.24
N ILE A 42 -13.15 3.04 1.97
CA ILE A 42 -14.60 2.82 1.89
C ILE A 42 -14.97 2.82 0.41
N ASP A 43 -15.01 1.63 -0.19
CA ASP A 43 -15.09 1.50 -1.64
C ASP A 43 -16.49 1.79 -2.19
N ARG A 44 -16.57 2.05 -3.50
CA ARG A 44 -17.81 2.18 -4.25
C ARG A 44 -18.46 0.80 -4.43
N CYS A 45 -19.71 0.66 -4.04
CA CYS A 45 -20.56 -0.46 -4.44
C CYS A 45 -21.50 -0.04 -5.58
N SER A 46 -21.89 -0.99 -6.43
CA SER A 46 -22.98 -0.80 -7.39
C SER A 46 -24.29 -0.43 -6.68
N SER A 47 -24.51 -0.95 -5.46
CA SER A 47 -25.57 -0.53 -4.56
C SER A 47 -25.28 0.85 -3.94
N GLN A 48 -26.28 1.74 -3.94
CA GLN A 48 -26.17 3.05 -3.26
C GLN A 48 -26.33 2.98 -1.74
N ASP A 49 -26.82 1.84 -1.26
CA ASP A 49 -27.16 1.63 0.14
C ASP A 49 -26.10 0.83 0.88
N GLU A 50 -24.99 0.49 0.22
CA GLU A 50 -23.93 -0.36 0.74
C GLU A 50 -22.58 0.37 0.83
N PHE A 51 -21.86 0.04 1.90
CA PHE A 51 -20.47 0.42 2.13
C PHE A 51 -19.62 -0.85 2.14
N VAL A 52 -18.44 -0.80 1.51
CA VAL A 52 -17.49 -1.91 1.50
C VAL A 52 -16.16 -1.42 2.09
N PRO A 53 -16.05 -1.35 3.43
CA PRO A 53 -14.82 -0.97 4.09
C PRO A 53 -13.80 -2.10 4.01
N GLN A 54 -12.58 -1.76 3.62
CA GLN A 54 -11.42 -2.65 3.58
C GLN A 54 -10.19 -1.88 4.03
N TRP A 55 -9.39 -2.45 4.94
CA TRP A 55 -8.09 -1.89 5.25
C TRP A 55 -7.02 -2.46 4.31
N ALA A 56 -5.95 -1.71 4.10
CA ALA A 56 -4.85 -2.11 3.24
C ALA A 56 -3.55 -1.40 3.62
N VAL A 57 -2.44 -2.02 3.24
CA VAL A 57 -1.08 -1.46 3.35
C VAL A 57 -0.40 -1.59 2.00
N THR A 58 0.25 -0.53 1.52
CA THR A 58 0.94 -0.55 0.23
C THR A 58 2.16 0.37 0.24
N HIS A 59 3.24 -0.06 -0.40
CA HIS A 59 4.40 0.79 -0.65
C HIS A 59 4.11 1.86 -1.72
N LEU A 60 4.81 2.98 -1.65
CA LEU A 60 4.60 4.15 -2.51
C LEU A 60 5.67 4.32 -3.59
N PHE A 61 6.85 3.72 -3.41
CA PHE A 61 8.01 3.79 -4.31
C PHE A 61 7.90 2.85 -5.53
N GLU A 62 6.71 2.80 -6.12
CA GLU A 62 6.41 2.19 -7.42
C GLU A 62 5.38 3.13 -8.04
N PRO A 63 5.52 3.62 -9.29
CA PRO A 63 4.65 4.65 -9.82
C PRO A 63 3.24 4.09 -10.03
N LYS A 64 2.29 4.52 -9.17
CA LYS A 64 0.93 3.99 -9.13
C LYS A 64 -0.10 5.11 -9.25
N ARG A 65 -1.07 4.91 -10.14
CA ARG A 65 -2.22 5.83 -10.28
C ARG A 65 -3.32 5.60 -9.24
N PHE A 66 -3.28 4.47 -8.56
CA PHE A 66 -4.18 4.11 -7.47
C PHE A 66 -3.43 3.29 -6.44
N LEU A 67 -3.87 3.36 -5.17
CA LEU A 67 -3.33 2.51 -4.12
C LEU A 67 -4.06 1.16 -4.15
N PRO A 68 -3.35 0.04 -4.39
CA PRO A 68 -3.99 -1.26 -4.44
C PRO A 68 -4.42 -1.70 -3.03
N LEU A 69 -5.55 -2.40 -2.95
CA LEU A 69 -6.11 -2.95 -1.71
C LEU A 69 -5.42 -4.27 -1.34
N GLN A 70 -4.10 -4.22 -1.23
CA GLN A 70 -3.27 -5.36 -0.89
C GLN A 70 -3.15 -5.50 0.63
N PHE A 71 -2.87 -6.74 1.05
CA PHE A 71 -2.39 -7.05 2.40
C PHE A 71 -3.36 -6.75 3.55
N GLY A 72 -4.60 -6.35 3.28
CA GLY A 72 -5.61 -6.21 4.32
C GLY A 72 -6.92 -6.93 4.02
N GLN A 73 -7.91 -6.68 4.86
CA GLN A 73 -9.15 -7.46 4.91
C GLN A 73 -10.38 -6.58 4.82
N PHE A 74 -11.45 -7.15 4.28
CA PHE A 74 -12.78 -6.56 4.38
C PHE A 74 -13.20 -6.50 5.85
N LEU A 75 -13.80 -5.38 6.23
CA LEU A 75 -14.41 -5.19 7.52
C LEU A 75 -15.89 -5.51 7.40
N TYR A 76 -16.38 -6.44 8.21
CA TYR A 76 -17.79 -6.86 8.20
C TYR A 76 -18.51 -6.37 9.47
N PRO A 77 -19.79 -6.01 9.37
CA PRO A 77 -20.56 -5.65 10.56
C PRO A 77 -20.79 -6.88 11.44
N PRO A 78 -20.74 -6.75 12.77
CA PRO A 78 -21.03 -7.86 13.68
C PRO A 78 -22.39 -8.51 13.37
N GLY A 79 -22.38 -9.84 13.16
CA GLY A 79 -23.58 -10.62 12.86
C GLY A 79 -24.20 -10.39 11.48
N ARG A 80 -23.53 -9.66 10.58
CA ARG A 80 -24.03 -9.35 9.22
C ARG A 80 -22.93 -9.53 8.18
N LYS A 81 -23.33 -9.67 6.92
CA LYS A 81 -22.41 -9.83 5.79
C LYS A 81 -22.07 -8.53 5.06
N ARG A 82 -22.82 -7.45 5.30
CA ARG A 82 -22.71 -6.19 4.52
C ARG A 82 -23.01 -4.98 5.40
N TRP A 83 -22.29 -3.88 5.16
CA TRP A 83 -22.61 -2.59 5.75
C TRP A 83 -23.63 -1.88 4.88
N THR A 84 -24.85 -1.77 5.38
CA THR A 84 -25.95 -1.12 4.66
C THR A 84 -26.55 0.03 5.47
N ARG A 85 -27.23 0.96 4.81
CA ARG A 85 -27.82 2.15 5.48
C ARG A 85 -28.85 1.81 6.56
N ASP A 86 -29.46 0.63 6.51
CA ASP A 86 -30.42 0.12 7.49
C ASP A 86 -29.75 -0.49 8.74
N VAL A 87 -28.42 -0.59 8.78
CA VAL A 87 -27.71 -1.01 10.00
C VAL A 87 -27.98 0.02 11.10
N PRO A 88 -28.59 -0.37 12.24
CA PRO A 88 -28.79 0.53 13.37
C PRO A 88 -27.45 1.05 13.87
N ASP A 89 -27.39 2.35 14.15
CA ASP A 89 -26.18 3.04 14.64
C ASP A 89 -24.98 2.81 13.71
N LEU A 90 -25.22 2.80 12.39
CA LEU A 90 -24.22 2.50 11.34
C LEU A 90 -22.88 3.22 11.57
N VAL A 91 -22.91 4.52 11.87
CA VAL A 91 -21.70 5.33 12.04
C VAL A 91 -20.88 4.85 13.24
N ASP A 92 -21.53 4.61 14.37
CA ASP A 92 -20.85 4.19 15.60
C ASP A 92 -20.30 2.78 15.45
N ARG A 93 -21.10 1.85 14.92
CA ARG A 93 -20.66 0.47 14.66
C ARG A 93 -19.50 0.40 13.66
N LEU A 94 -19.54 1.20 12.59
CA LEU A 94 -18.43 1.24 11.63
C LEU A 94 -17.17 1.83 12.28
N THR A 95 -17.33 2.85 13.12
CA THR A 95 -16.24 3.47 13.87
C THR A 95 -15.58 2.45 14.79
N GLU A 96 -16.36 1.77 15.62
CA GLU A 96 -15.89 0.70 16.51
C GLU A 96 -15.19 -0.41 15.72
N CYS A 97 -15.82 -0.90 14.64
CA CYS A 97 -15.22 -1.96 13.82
C CYS A 97 -13.87 -1.56 13.23
N VAL A 98 -13.73 -0.32 12.75
CA VAL A 98 -12.45 0.18 12.23
C VAL A 98 -11.42 0.31 13.35
N GLU A 99 -11.80 0.86 14.50
CA GLU A 99 -10.90 1.06 15.65
C GLU A 99 -10.44 -0.26 16.28
N GLU A 100 -11.29 -1.28 16.30
CA GLU A 100 -10.98 -2.58 16.90
C GLU A 100 -10.23 -3.50 15.93
N MET A 101 -10.61 -3.50 14.64
CA MET A 101 -10.12 -4.51 13.69
C MET A 101 -9.05 -3.99 12.72
N ALA A 102 -9.10 -2.71 12.33
CA ALA A 102 -8.19 -2.18 11.31
C ALA A 102 -7.07 -1.33 11.90
N LEU A 103 -7.39 -0.38 12.79
CA LEU A 103 -6.38 0.55 13.31
C LEU A 103 -5.24 -0.14 14.08
N PRO A 104 -5.45 -1.21 14.87
CA PRO A 104 -4.36 -1.92 15.52
C PRO A 104 -3.39 -2.52 14.50
N GLU A 105 -3.91 -3.15 13.44
CA GLU A 105 -3.09 -3.73 12.36
C GLU A 105 -2.31 -2.67 11.58
N LEU A 106 -2.96 -1.53 11.29
CA LEU A 106 -2.32 -0.42 10.57
C LEU A 106 -1.29 0.32 11.43
N ARG A 107 -1.51 0.43 12.74
CA ARG A 107 -0.58 1.11 13.66
C ARG A 107 0.61 0.23 14.04
N ALA A 108 0.44 -1.08 14.07
CA ALA A 108 1.49 -2.04 14.41
C ALA A 108 2.65 -2.09 13.41
N ARG A 109 2.48 -1.54 12.20
CA ARG A 109 3.45 -1.66 11.09
C ARG A 109 3.77 -0.30 10.45
N PRO A 110 4.40 0.63 11.17
CA PRO A 110 4.66 1.96 10.64
C PRO A 110 5.83 2.03 9.66
N LEU A 111 6.70 1.02 9.62
CA LEU A 111 7.97 1.07 8.88
C LEU A 111 7.95 0.25 7.59
N LEU A 112 8.96 0.49 6.74
CA LEU A 112 9.14 -0.23 5.49
C LEU A 112 9.48 -1.70 5.74
N GLU A 113 10.30 -1.95 6.76
CA GLU A 113 10.75 -3.26 7.23
C GLU A 113 9.55 -4.11 7.63
N ASP A 114 8.62 -3.53 8.41
CA ASP A 114 7.40 -4.22 8.84
C ASP A 114 6.54 -4.64 7.64
N TYR A 115 6.47 -3.77 6.62
CA TYR A 115 5.74 -4.05 5.40
C TYR A 115 6.40 -5.19 4.60
N ILE A 116 7.73 -5.19 4.49
CA ILE A 116 8.47 -6.24 3.75
C ILE A 116 8.41 -7.58 4.49
N ALA A 117 8.64 -7.58 5.80
CA ALA A 117 8.49 -8.78 6.64
C ALA A 117 7.08 -9.37 6.49
N TYR A 118 6.05 -8.52 6.44
CA TYR A 118 4.68 -8.94 6.19
C TYR A 118 4.46 -9.49 4.77
N CYS A 119 5.12 -8.95 3.75
CA CYS A 119 5.05 -9.46 2.37
C CYS A 119 5.65 -10.87 2.25
N GLU A 120 6.76 -11.12 2.94
CA GLU A 120 7.46 -12.41 2.94
C GLU A 120 6.79 -13.45 3.83
N TYR A 121 6.33 -13.01 5.01
CA TYR A 121 5.76 -13.85 6.07
C TYR A 121 4.40 -13.32 6.54
N PRO A 122 3.35 -13.39 5.70
CA PRO A 122 2.03 -12.91 6.09
C PRO A 122 1.48 -13.74 7.26
N PRO A 123 0.81 -13.11 8.25
CA PRO A 123 0.19 -13.82 9.36
C PRO A 123 -0.83 -14.88 8.90
N PRO A 124 -1.05 -15.94 9.69
CA PRO A 124 -2.07 -16.94 9.39
C PRO A 124 -3.44 -16.31 9.12
N GLY A 125 -4.12 -16.72 8.04
CA GLY A 125 -5.43 -16.18 7.66
C GLY A 125 -5.40 -14.86 6.89
N HIS A 126 -4.24 -14.24 6.69
CA HIS A 126 -4.12 -13.08 5.83
C HIS A 126 -3.92 -13.53 4.36
N PRO A 127 -4.57 -12.86 3.39
CA PRO A 127 -4.42 -13.21 1.98
C PRO A 127 -2.97 -13.03 1.57
N ARG A 128 -2.34 -14.10 1.08
CA ARG A 128 -1.02 -13.99 0.45
C ARG A 128 -1.17 -13.16 -0.82
N PRO A 129 -0.27 -12.20 -1.09
CA PRO A 129 -0.24 -11.58 -2.40
C PRO A 129 -0.04 -12.70 -3.44
N ALA A 130 -0.73 -12.58 -4.58
CA ALA A 130 -0.52 -13.52 -5.66
C ALA A 130 0.98 -13.64 -5.95
N THR A 131 1.50 -14.86 -6.00
CA THR A 131 2.93 -15.16 -6.15
C THR A 131 3.55 -14.38 -7.31
N ASN A 132 2.81 -14.24 -8.41
CA ASN A 132 3.22 -13.48 -9.58
C ASN A 132 3.36 -11.98 -9.30
N GLY A 133 2.46 -11.39 -8.51
CA GLY A 133 2.53 -9.98 -8.14
C GLY A 133 3.70 -9.64 -7.22
N LEU A 134 4.20 -10.62 -6.44
CA LEU A 134 5.44 -10.48 -5.68
C LEU A 134 6.68 -10.59 -6.56
N LEU A 135 6.69 -11.48 -7.57
CA LEU A 135 7.86 -11.67 -8.44
C LEU A 135 8.35 -10.35 -9.07
N PHE A 136 7.44 -9.52 -9.59
CA PHE A 136 7.83 -8.24 -10.22
C PHE A 136 8.14 -7.12 -9.22
N ARG A 137 7.67 -7.24 -7.98
CA ARG A 137 7.86 -6.22 -6.94
C ARG A 137 9.08 -6.49 -6.09
N ARG A 138 9.48 -7.76 -5.95
CA ARG A 138 10.59 -8.19 -5.12
C ARG A 138 11.90 -7.46 -5.44
N PRO A 139 12.32 -7.26 -6.71
CA PRO A 139 13.52 -6.47 -6.99
C PRO A 139 13.45 -5.04 -6.43
N ILE A 140 12.28 -4.40 -6.52
CA ILE A 140 12.06 -3.03 -6.03
C ILE A 140 12.14 -2.99 -4.48
N LEU A 141 11.48 -3.94 -3.82
CA LEU A 141 11.52 -4.04 -2.35
C LEU A 141 12.94 -4.32 -1.83
N ARG A 142 13.67 -5.25 -2.47
CA ARG A 142 15.06 -5.56 -2.14
C ARG A 142 15.97 -4.36 -2.36
N ALA A 143 15.81 -3.65 -3.47
CA ALA A 143 16.56 -2.44 -3.77
C ALA A 143 16.34 -1.37 -2.69
N ALA A 144 15.09 -1.13 -2.28
CA ALA A 144 14.74 -0.20 -1.22
C ALA A 144 15.41 -0.54 0.12
N MET A 145 15.55 -1.84 0.43
CA MET A 145 16.23 -2.35 1.63
C MET A 145 17.76 -2.37 1.55
N GLY A 146 18.34 -2.03 0.41
CA GLY A 146 19.79 -2.10 0.19
C GLY A 146 20.32 -3.47 -0.23
N ASP A 147 19.46 -4.48 -0.44
CA ASP A 147 19.84 -5.76 -1.07
C ASP A 147 19.95 -5.59 -2.60
N LEU A 148 20.96 -4.84 -3.03
CA LEU A 148 21.18 -4.52 -4.45
C LEU A 148 21.59 -5.77 -5.26
N ILE A 149 22.30 -6.72 -4.63
CA ILE A 149 22.70 -7.98 -5.27
C ILE A 149 21.47 -8.85 -5.52
N GLY A 150 20.60 -9.04 -4.52
CA GLY A 150 19.37 -9.80 -4.68
C GLY A 150 18.38 -9.11 -5.64
N ALA A 151 18.32 -7.77 -5.63
CA ALA A 151 17.54 -7.00 -6.60
C ALA A 151 18.05 -7.20 -8.03
N LEU A 152 19.36 -7.13 -8.25
CA LEU A 152 19.99 -7.37 -9.56
C LEU A 152 19.64 -8.77 -10.07
N SER A 153 19.83 -9.80 -9.25
CA SER A 153 19.53 -11.18 -9.62
C SER A 153 18.06 -11.38 -10.00
N ASP A 154 17.13 -10.74 -9.29
CA ASP A 154 15.71 -10.82 -9.61
C ASP A 154 15.37 -10.12 -10.93
N CYS A 155 15.95 -8.94 -11.18
CA CYS A 155 15.75 -8.23 -12.45
C CYS A 155 16.30 -9.00 -13.65
N GLU A 156 17.47 -9.65 -13.52
CA GLU A 156 18.05 -10.47 -14.59
C GLU A 156 17.21 -11.72 -14.87
N LEU A 157 16.63 -12.33 -13.84
CA LEU A 157 15.69 -13.43 -14.00
C LEU A 157 14.42 -12.98 -14.76
N LEU A 158 13.90 -11.80 -14.45
CA LEU A 158 12.76 -11.22 -15.16
C LEU A 158 13.12 -10.93 -16.63
N GLU A 159 14.28 -10.31 -16.89
CA GLU A 159 14.77 -10.03 -18.25
C GLU A 159 14.85 -11.32 -19.09
N ALA A 160 15.37 -12.41 -18.50
CA ALA A 160 15.47 -13.72 -19.15
C ALA A 160 14.11 -14.40 -19.42
N ALA A 161 13.11 -14.17 -18.55
CA ALA A 161 11.78 -14.79 -18.64
C ALA A 161 10.91 -14.26 -19.79
N SER A 162 11.33 -13.21 -20.50
CA SER A 162 10.64 -12.54 -21.61
C SER A 162 9.31 -11.86 -21.26
N ARG A 163 9.16 -10.61 -21.71
CA ARG A 163 7.98 -9.75 -21.54
C ARG A 163 6.66 -10.38 -22.02
N ASN A 164 6.73 -11.35 -22.93
CA ASN A 164 5.56 -11.99 -23.53
C ASN A 164 4.86 -13.00 -22.62
N PHE A 165 5.52 -13.49 -21.56
CA PHE A 165 4.91 -14.45 -20.65
C PHE A 165 3.98 -13.80 -19.61
N VAL A 166 3.92 -12.46 -19.55
CA VAL A 166 3.32 -11.73 -18.41
C VAL A 166 2.46 -10.53 -18.84
N PRO A 167 1.43 -10.72 -19.69
CA PRO A 167 0.66 -9.62 -20.28
C PRO A 167 -0.05 -8.71 -19.26
N PHE A 168 -0.36 -9.22 -18.06
CA PHE A 168 -1.02 -8.46 -16.98
C PHE A 168 -0.05 -7.65 -16.11
N TYR A 169 1.26 -7.85 -16.24
CA TYR A 169 2.30 -7.21 -15.42
C TYR A 169 3.33 -6.48 -16.26
N ARG A 170 2.95 -5.98 -17.45
CA ARG A 170 3.88 -5.30 -18.36
C ARG A 170 4.49 -4.06 -17.74
N GLU A 171 3.71 -3.27 -17.00
CA GLU A 171 4.21 -2.05 -16.37
C GLU A 171 5.18 -2.38 -15.22
N GLU A 172 4.88 -3.38 -14.39
CA GLU A 172 5.82 -3.87 -13.38
C GLU A 172 7.10 -4.45 -14.02
N PHE A 173 6.96 -5.21 -15.10
CA PHE A 173 8.10 -5.76 -15.85
C PHE A 173 8.98 -4.63 -16.39
N ASP A 174 8.39 -3.64 -17.06
CA ASP A 174 9.13 -2.55 -17.69
C ASP A 174 9.91 -1.75 -16.64
N ARG A 175 9.33 -1.52 -15.47
CA ARG A 175 10.01 -0.85 -14.35
C ARG A 175 11.18 -1.66 -13.80
N ALA A 176 11.00 -2.96 -13.59
CA ALA A 176 12.07 -3.80 -13.10
C ALA A 176 13.23 -3.91 -14.12
N VAL A 177 12.92 -4.13 -15.39
CA VAL A 177 13.91 -4.48 -16.42
C VAL A 177 14.48 -3.27 -17.16
N TYR A 178 13.69 -2.25 -17.45
CA TYR A 178 14.15 -1.08 -18.23
C TYR A 178 14.50 0.14 -17.37
N GLU A 179 13.96 0.26 -16.16
CA GLU A 179 14.23 1.41 -15.28
C GLU A 179 15.18 1.05 -14.13
N LEU A 180 14.91 -0.03 -13.39
CA LEU A 180 15.69 -0.40 -12.20
C LEU A 180 16.96 -1.21 -12.53
N LEU A 181 16.91 -2.13 -13.49
CA LEU A 181 18.06 -2.97 -13.84
C LEU A 181 19.30 -2.19 -14.33
N PRO A 182 19.20 -1.13 -15.15
CA PRO A 182 20.37 -0.38 -15.60
C PRO A 182 21.24 0.21 -14.47
N PRO A 183 20.71 0.97 -13.47
CA PRO A 183 21.53 1.45 -12.37
C PRO A 183 22.03 0.32 -11.45
N LEU A 184 21.27 -0.78 -11.30
CA LEU A 184 21.76 -1.96 -10.57
C LEU A 184 22.99 -2.60 -11.25
N ARG A 185 22.98 -2.76 -12.58
CA ARG A 185 24.13 -3.27 -13.35
C ARG A 185 25.35 -2.36 -13.25
N ALA A 186 25.12 -1.05 -13.17
CA ALA A 186 26.19 -0.07 -12.99
C ALA A 186 26.75 -0.03 -11.55
N GLY A 187 26.11 -0.71 -10.59
CA GLY A 187 26.46 -0.61 -9.17
C GLY A 187 26.18 0.78 -8.57
N ASP A 188 25.29 1.56 -9.19
CA ASP A 188 25.00 2.94 -8.81
C ASP A 188 23.84 3.00 -7.82
N SER A 189 24.16 2.85 -6.53
CA SER A 189 23.17 2.91 -5.46
C SER A 189 22.48 4.26 -5.35
N HIS A 190 23.17 5.35 -5.71
CA HIS A 190 22.60 6.70 -5.70
C HIS A 190 21.56 6.88 -6.81
N ALA A 191 21.82 6.34 -8.01
CA ALA A 191 20.83 6.32 -9.08
C ALA A 191 19.61 5.46 -8.73
N VAL A 192 19.80 4.33 -8.02
CA VAL A 192 18.70 3.53 -7.50
C VAL A 192 17.86 4.33 -6.49
N ALA A 193 18.49 4.98 -5.49
CA ALA A 193 17.78 5.83 -4.53
C ALA A 193 16.96 6.93 -5.23
N THR A 194 17.60 7.63 -6.18
CA THR A 194 16.97 8.70 -6.97
C THR A 194 15.75 8.20 -7.72
N LEU A 195 15.84 7.01 -8.34
CA LEU A 195 14.73 6.37 -9.04
C LEU A 195 13.56 6.08 -8.08
N LEU A 196 13.83 5.45 -6.93
CA LEU A 196 12.80 5.10 -5.95
C LEU A 196 12.10 6.33 -5.37
N HIS A 197 12.85 7.39 -5.04
CA HIS A 197 12.29 8.67 -4.61
C HIS A 197 11.41 9.31 -5.68
N SER A 198 11.83 9.23 -6.95
CA SER A 198 11.03 9.77 -8.07
C SER A 198 9.70 9.04 -8.23
N TRP A 199 9.71 7.71 -8.09
CA TRP A 199 8.52 6.87 -8.13
C TRP A 199 7.59 7.13 -6.94
N GLU A 200 8.16 7.28 -5.75
CA GLU A 200 7.42 7.64 -4.54
C GLU A 200 6.73 8.99 -4.68
N ALA A 201 7.48 10.03 -5.07
CA ALA A 201 6.94 11.37 -5.29
C ALA A 201 5.80 11.37 -6.33
N PHE A 202 5.96 10.61 -7.42
CA PHE A 202 4.91 10.45 -8.42
C PHE A 202 3.63 9.83 -7.83
N THR A 203 3.76 8.76 -7.06
CA THR A 203 2.62 8.06 -6.45
C THR A 203 1.92 8.90 -5.40
N VAL A 204 2.70 9.54 -4.52
CA VAL A 204 2.21 10.46 -3.50
C VAL A 204 1.39 11.57 -4.16
N LYS A 205 1.95 12.21 -5.19
CA LYS A 205 1.29 13.27 -5.95
C LYS A 205 0.01 12.80 -6.62
N THR A 206 0.08 11.69 -7.33
CA THR A 206 -1.06 11.15 -8.09
C THR A 206 -2.22 10.75 -7.17
N ASN A 207 -1.91 10.30 -5.94
CA ASN A 207 -2.90 9.88 -4.95
C ASN A 207 -3.30 10.98 -3.94
N LYS A 208 -2.83 12.23 -4.14
CA LYS A 208 -3.15 13.40 -3.31
C LYS A 208 -2.69 13.26 -1.85
N LEU A 209 -1.55 12.60 -1.64
CA LEU A 209 -0.99 12.32 -0.33
C LEU A 209 0.07 13.33 0.12
N GLU A 210 0.41 14.33 -0.70
CA GLU A 210 1.54 15.25 -0.48
C GLU A 210 1.46 15.95 0.88
N HIS A 211 0.26 16.36 1.28
CA HIS A 211 0.01 17.04 2.56
C HIS A 211 0.13 16.13 3.80
N LEU A 212 0.29 14.82 3.59
CA LEU A 212 0.48 13.81 4.63
C LEU A 212 1.87 13.16 4.56
N TRP A 213 2.61 13.44 3.49
CA TRP A 213 3.85 12.76 3.15
C TRP A 213 5.03 13.43 3.84
N GLU A 214 5.81 12.61 4.53
CA GLU A 214 7.06 12.97 5.18
C GLU A 214 8.16 12.13 4.51
N PRO A 215 8.86 12.68 3.50
CA PRO A 215 9.94 11.97 2.83
C PRO A 215 11.02 11.58 3.85
N THR A 216 11.47 10.33 3.78
CA THR A 216 12.58 9.80 4.58
C THR A 216 13.59 9.10 3.68
N PRO A 217 14.86 8.96 4.08
CA PRO A 217 15.80 8.13 3.35
C PRO A 217 15.35 6.66 3.33
N PHE A 218 15.58 5.96 2.22
CA PHE A 218 15.49 4.52 2.16
C PHE A 218 16.63 3.87 2.96
N PRO A 219 16.46 2.65 3.49
CA PRO A 219 17.54 1.88 4.12
C PRO A 219 18.80 1.77 3.23
N LEU A 220 18.63 1.69 1.91
CA LEU A 220 19.75 1.66 0.96
C LEU A 220 20.66 2.91 1.01
N GLU A 221 20.13 4.05 1.48
CA GLU A 221 20.84 5.33 1.58
C GLU A 221 21.57 5.51 2.91
N THR A 222 21.10 4.83 3.97
CA THR A 222 21.71 4.91 5.31
C THR A 222 22.74 3.81 5.56
N GLY A 223 22.70 2.72 4.78
CA GLY A 223 23.56 1.56 5.00
C GLY A 223 23.18 0.74 6.25
N GLU A 224 22.08 1.11 6.91
CA GLU A 224 21.47 0.32 7.97
C GLU A 224 20.72 -0.84 7.31
N LEU A 225 21.42 -1.94 7.09
CA LEU A 225 20.73 -3.22 6.92
C LEU A 225 20.00 -3.48 8.25
N ALA A 226 18.67 -3.56 8.19
CA ALA A 226 17.85 -3.87 9.36
C ALA A 226 18.39 -5.16 10.00
N SER A 227 18.96 -5.00 11.20
CA SER A 227 19.51 -6.07 12.04
C SER A 227 18.44 -7.07 12.47
#